data_AF-A0A971P6D8-F1
#
_entry.id   AF-A0A971P6D8-F1
#
_cell.length_a   1.000
_cell.length_b   1.000
_cell.length_c   1.000
_cell.angle_alpha   90.00
_cell.angle_beta   90.00
_cell.angle_gamma   90.00
#
_symmetry.space_group_name_H-M   'P 1'
#
loop_
_entity.id
_entity.type
_entity.pdbx_description
1 polymer ?
#
loop_
_entity_poly.entity_id
_entity_poly.type
_entity_poly.pdbx_seq_one_letter_code
_entity_poly.pdbx_strand_id
1 'polypeptide(L)'
;MIMLNANTPYISPVAISHSAETPVAVEEYGGTTETVLSILEFGNTVYKFPCGLTINSVADYVSGDLICWSSNLGASIAGKGDSVFAAQEDFKTELHTVFQRLYRKRPFEMNEQEQKLWQDLVTVIDVHLYKTTTPLVVREVGQISYGMISRPYRIKWLTGYNYIIDPNRVPPELMSMKTGQYVEAVVKRDPVTHRELEIVSVKPISFHLPNEQEAKRIWEEMPAADLPEGGWD
;
A
#
# COMPACT_ATOMS: atom_id res chain seq x y z
N MET A 1 16.60 -34.70 38.33
CA MET A 1 16.16 -33.75 39.36
C MET A 1 17.04 -32.51 39.29
N ILE A 2 16.67 -31.56 38.43
CA ILE A 2 17.06 -30.15 38.46
C ILE A 2 15.80 -29.42 37.98
N MET A 3 15.24 -28.62 38.88
CA MET A 3 14.12 -27.71 38.64
C MET A 3 14.67 -26.42 38.04
N LEU A 4 14.15 -25.99 36.89
CA LEU A 4 14.23 -24.59 36.47
C LEU A 4 12.88 -24.16 35.90
N ASN A 5 12.18 -23.40 36.76
CA ASN A 5 11.16 -22.44 36.39
C ASN A 5 11.75 -21.40 35.42
N ALA A 6 11.04 -21.11 34.34
CA ALA A 6 11.15 -19.83 33.64
C ALA A 6 9.78 -19.46 33.08
N ASN A 7 9.15 -18.49 33.74
CA ASN A 7 7.98 -17.74 33.28
C ASN A 7 8.22 -17.21 31.85
N THR A 8 7.54 -17.78 30.87
CA THR A 8 7.19 -17.07 29.64
C THR A 8 5.77 -16.55 29.78
N PRO A 9 5.52 -15.22 29.73
CA PRO A 9 4.16 -14.72 29.67
C PRO A 9 3.54 -15.18 28.36
N TYR A 10 2.45 -15.94 28.47
CA TYR A 10 1.57 -16.28 27.37
C TYR A 10 1.00 -14.96 26.83
N ILE A 11 1.51 -14.48 25.70
CA ILE A 11 0.90 -13.37 24.98
C ILE A 11 -0.37 -13.95 24.36
N SER A 12 -1.50 -13.66 25.03
CA SER A 12 -2.83 -14.00 24.55
C SER A 12 -2.99 -13.46 23.12
N PRO A 13 -3.58 -14.21 22.17
CA PRO A 13 -3.92 -13.68 20.87
C PRO A 13 -4.84 -12.47 21.07
N VAL A 14 -4.45 -11.34 20.48
CA VAL A 14 -5.25 -10.12 20.44
C VAL A 14 -6.62 -10.50 19.88
N ALA A 15 -7.63 -10.39 20.74
CA ALA A 15 -9.01 -10.52 20.33
C ALA A 15 -9.26 -9.49 19.24
N ILE A 16 -9.69 -9.97 18.07
CA ILE A 16 -10.24 -9.14 17.00
C ILE A 16 -11.48 -8.48 17.60
N SER A 17 -11.33 -7.23 18.04
CA SER A 17 -12.48 -6.42 18.44
C SER A 17 -13.19 -6.01 17.17
N HIS A 18 -14.26 -6.71 16.83
CA HIS A 18 -15.31 -6.13 16.01
C HIS A 18 -15.81 -4.91 16.76
N SER A 19 -15.42 -3.72 16.29
CA SER A 19 -16.01 -2.46 16.72
C SER A 19 -17.51 -2.61 16.53
N ALA A 20 -18.28 -2.53 17.61
CA ALA A 20 -19.72 -2.66 17.58
C ALA A 20 -20.29 -1.47 16.80
N GLU A 21 -20.56 -1.69 15.52
CA GLU A 21 -21.43 -0.83 14.71
C GLU A 21 -22.81 -0.87 15.37
N THR A 22 -23.26 0.27 15.89
CA THR A 22 -24.63 0.40 16.40
C THR A 22 -25.44 1.08 15.30
N PRO A 23 -26.15 0.32 14.43
CA PRO A 23 -27.05 0.93 13.47
C PRO A 23 -28.24 1.51 14.23
N VAL A 24 -28.39 2.84 14.18
CA VAL A 24 -29.63 3.49 14.57
C VAL A 24 -30.60 3.32 13.40
N ALA A 25 -31.55 2.39 13.54
CA ALA A 25 -32.60 2.19 12.56
C ALA A 25 -33.61 3.36 12.64
N VAL A 26 -33.72 4.11 11.55
CA VAL A 26 -34.80 5.09 11.35
C VAL A 26 -35.70 4.54 10.25
N GLU A 27 -36.93 4.17 10.61
CA GLU A 27 -37.98 3.86 9.65
C GLU A 27 -38.54 5.15 9.00
N GLU A 28 -38.97 4.99 7.74
CA GLU A 28 -39.77 5.87 6.89
C GLU A 28 -39.07 6.90 5.97
N TYR A 29 -39.21 6.62 4.67
CA TYR A 29 -39.31 7.51 3.50
C TYR A 29 -38.49 8.82 3.52
N GLY A 30 -37.34 8.80 2.83
CA GLY A 30 -36.56 10.00 2.49
C GLY A 30 -35.49 10.40 3.51
N GLY A 31 -35.28 9.59 4.55
CA GLY A 31 -34.24 9.84 5.55
C GLY A 31 -32.83 9.69 4.98
N THR A 32 -32.00 10.72 5.16
CA THR A 32 -30.55 10.59 4.99
C THR A 32 -30.01 9.79 6.17
N THR A 33 -29.28 8.70 5.93
CA THR A 33 -28.58 7.98 6.99
C THR A 33 -27.17 8.55 7.17
N GLU A 34 -26.76 8.77 8.41
CA GLU A 34 -25.44 9.29 8.75
C GLU A 34 -24.62 8.22 9.47
N THR A 35 -23.34 8.08 9.11
CA THR A 35 -22.38 7.18 9.74
C THR A 35 -21.04 7.88 9.89
N VAL A 36 -20.45 7.84 11.09
CA VAL A 36 -19.15 8.46 11.36
C VAL A 36 -18.07 7.37 11.45
N LEU A 37 -17.04 7.47 10.61
CA LEU A 37 -15.91 6.54 10.60
C LEU A 37 -14.66 7.18 11.18
N SER A 38 -14.00 6.51 12.12
CA SER A 38 -12.66 6.89 12.61
C SER A 38 -11.53 6.24 11.81
N ILE A 39 -11.80 5.07 11.22
CA ILE A 39 -10.86 4.27 10.44
C ILE A 39 -11.60 3.72 9.22
N LEU A 40 -10.91 3.66 8.08
CA LEU A 40 -11.35 2.95 6.87
C LEU A 40 -10.23 2.02 6.41
N GLU A 41 -10.58 0.76 6.25
CA GLU A 41 -9.69 -0.28 5.75
C GLU A 41 -10.04 -0.58 4.28
N PHE A 42 -9.04 -0.59 3.41
CA PHE A 42 -9.19 -0.96 2.01
C PHE A 42 -8.03 -1.87 1.58
N GLY A 43 -8.30 -3.17 1.50
CA GLY A 43 -7.27 -4.20 1.34
C GLY A 43 -6.25 -4.12 2.49
N ASN A 44 -4.98 -3.84 2.16
CA ASN A 44 -3.90 -3.68 3.16
C ASN A 44 -3.67 -2.22 3.57
N THR A 45 -4.53 -1.30 3.13
CA THR A 45 -4.38 0.13 3.36
C THR A 45 -5.31 0.57 4.48
N VAL A 46 -4.78 1.30 5.45
CA VAL A 46 -5.57 1.83 6.57
C VAL A 46 -5.53 3.36 6.51
N TYR A 47 -6.71 3.95 6.38
CA TYR A 47 -6.92 5.38 6.49
C TYR A 47 -7.46 5.69 7.88
N LYS A 48 -6.84 6.65 8.58
CA LYS A 48 -7.40 7.19 9.83
C LYS A 48 -7.90 8.60 9.62
N PHE A 49 -9.01 8.91 10.30
CA PHE A 49 -9.66 10.20 10.25
C PHE A 49 -9.65 10.81 11.66
N PRO A 50 -8.70 11.70 11.99
CA PRO A 50 -8.55 12.25 13.35
C PRO A 50 -9.80 12.92 13.90
N CYS A 51 -10.60 13.53 13.02
CA CYS A 51 -11.85 14.21 13.39
C CYS A 51 -13.12 13.38 13.06
N GLY A 52 -12.95 12.14 12.61
CA GLY A 52 -14.03 11.34 12.03
C GLY A 52 -14.40 11.78 10.60
N LEU A 53 -14.76 10.81 9.77
CA LEU A 53 -15.33 11.02 8.44
C LEU A 53 -16.83 10.75 8.52
N THR A 54 -17.65 11.78 8.33
CA THR A 54 -19.10 11.63 8.23
C THR A 54 -19.46 11.19 6.82
N ILE A 55 -20.14 10.05 6.70
CA ILE A 55 -20.71 9.51 5.47
C ILE A 55 -22.23 9.64 5.56
N ASN A 56 -22.82 10.23 4.54
CA ASN A 56 -24.26 10.35 4.37
C ASN A 56 -24.70 9.42 3.24
N SER A 57 -25.86 8.80 3.39
CA SER A 57 -26.48 7.99 2.34
C SER A 57 -27.90 8.47 2.04
N VAL A 58 -28.25 8.59 0.76
CA VAL A 58 -29.60 8.97 0.32
C VAL A 58 -30.02 8.17 -0.90
N ALA A 59 -31.32 7.91 -1.04
CA ALA A 59 -31.86 7.33 -2.26
C ALA A 59 -31.91 8.40 -3.36
N ASP A 60 -31.33 8.10 -4.52
CA ASP A 60 -31.52 8.85 -5.74
C ASP A 60 -32.87 8.46 -6.34
N TYR A 61 -33.82 9.40 -6.29
CA TYR A 61 -35.16 9.21 -6.83
C TYR A 61 -35.19 9.04 -8.35
N VAL A 62 -34.12 9.42 -9.06
CA VAL A 62 -34.07 9.37 -10.52
C VAL A 62 -33.54 8.03 -11.02
N SER A 63 -32.44 7.54 -10.45
CA SER A 63 -31.86 6.24 -10.86
C SER A 63 -32.39 5.06 -10.06
N GLY A 64 -32.94 5.30 -8.87
CA GLY A 64 -33.29 4.25 -7.92
C GLY A 64 -32.09 3.72 -7.13
N ASP A 65 -30.88 4.22 -7.39
CA ASP A 65 -29.68 3.85 -6.64
C ASP A 65 -29.60 4.60 -5.31
N LEU A 66 -28.87 4.03 -4.35
CA LEU A 66 -28.41 4.75 -3.17
C LEU A 66 -27.07 5.43 -3.47
N ILE A 67 -26.96 6.71 -3.10
CA ILE A 67 -25.74 7.50 -3.20
C ILE A 67 -25.17 7.69 -1.81
N CYS A 68 -23.87 7.43 -1.64
CA CYS A 68 -23.11 7.72 -0.43
C CYS A 68 -22.07 8.81 -0.69
N TRP A 69 -21.96 9.82 0.17
CA TRP A 69 -20.94 10.86 0.07
C TRP A 69 -20.52 11.35 1.46
N SER A 70 -19.41 12.07 1.54
CA SER A 70 -18.99 12.67 2.80
C SER A 70 -19.28 14.16 2.86
N SER A 71 -19.84 14.64 3.99
CA SER A 71 -19.98 16.08 4.24
C SER A 71 -18.62 16.79 4.28
N ASN A 72 -17.56 16.09 4.69
CA ASN A 72 -16.22 16.65 4.82
C ASN A 72 -15.49 16.80 3.48
N LEU A 73 -15.80 15.94 2.49
CA LEU A 73 -15.15 15.91 1.18
C LEU A 73 -16.06 16.44 0.05
N GLY A 74 -17.31 16.76 0.39
CA GLY A 74 -18.33 17.17 -0.57
C GLY A 74 -18.76 16.04 -1.52
N ALA A 75 -19.54 16.40 -2.54
CA ALA A 75 -20.04 15.46 -3.55
C ALA A 75 -18.99 15.04 -4.60
N SER A 76 -17.74 15.53 -4.48
CA SER A 76 -16.66 15.19 -5.42
C SER A 76 -16.19 13.73 -5.32
N ILE A 77 -16.45 13.09 -4.18
CA ILE A 77 -16.23 11.66 -3.97
C ILE A 77 -17.57 11.10 -3.48
N ALA A 78 -18.22 10.32 -4.32
CA ALA A 78 -19.49 9.69 -4.02
C ALA A 78 -19.49 8.25 -4.53
N GLY A 79 -20.05 7.34 -3.74
CA GLY A 79 -20.30 5.96 -4.13
C GLY A 79 -21.76 5.75 -4.48
N LYS A 80 -22.04 4.73 -5.30
CA LYS A 80 -23.39 4.35 -5.71
C LYS A 80 -23.61 2.84 -5.55
N GLY A 81 -24.83 2.44 -5.23
CA GLY A 81 -25.18 1.04 -5.13
C GLY A 81 -26.67 0.80 -4.94
N ASP A 82 -27.10 -0.45 -5.13
CA ASP A 82 -28.49 -0.89 -4.93
C ASP A 82 -28.89 -1.02 -3.43
N SER A 83 -27.90 -0.91 -2.55
CA SER A 83 -28.02 -1.01 -1.10
C SER A 83 -27.09 -0.01 -0.43
N VAL A 84 -27.37 0.36 0.81
CA VAL A 84 -26.53 1.28 1.59
C VAL A 84 -25.11 0.72 1.71
N PHE A 85 -25.00 -0.59 1.95
CA PHE A 85 -23.72 -1.27 2.02
C PHE A 85 -22.96 -1.20 0.69
N ALA A 86 -23.59 -1.50 -0.44
CA ALA A 86 -22.95 -1.42 -1.76
C ALA A 86 -22.48 0.01 -2.08
N ALA A 87 -23.32 1.02 -1.79
CA ALA A 87 -22.96 2.42 -2.00
C ALA A 87 -21.81 2.88 -1.09
N GLN A 88 -21.74 2.37 0.14
CA GLN A 88 -20.62 2.62 1.06
C GLN A 88 -19.33 1.96 0.57
N GLU A 89 -19.36 0.70 0.12
CA GLU A 89 -18.19 0.01 -0.44
C GLU A 89 -17.67 0.70 -1.72
N ASP A 90 -18.58 1.16 -2.58
CA ASP A 90 -18.23 1.96 -3.76
C ASP A 90 -17.60 3.30 -3.35
N PHE A 91 -18.16 3.98 -2.34
CA PHE A 91 -17.58 5.22 -1.79
C PHE A 91 -16.17 4.98 -1.24
N LYS A 92 -15.93 3.88 -0.51
CA LYS A 92 -14.59 3.51 -0.01
C LYS A 92 -13.62 3.30 -1.16
N THR A 93 -14.06 2.64 -2.23
CA THR A 93 -13.29 2.37 -3.44
C THR A 93 -12.92 3.67 -4.16
N GLU A 94 -13.87 4.59 -4.33
CA GLU A 94 -13.65 5.90 -4.94
C GLU A 94 -12.71 6.77 -4.09
N LEU A 95 -12.93 6.83 -2.77
CA LEU A 95 -12.04 7.53 -1.84
C LEU A 95 -10.61 7.01 -1.96
N HIS A 96 -10.42 5.69 -1.93
CA HIS A 96 -9.11 5.06 -2.09
C HIS A 96 -8.50 5.43 -3.44
N THR A 97 -9.25 5.29 -4.53
CA THR A 97 -8.76 5.54 -5.89
C THR A 97 -8.33 6.99 -6.09
N VAL A 98 -9.16 7.95 -5.68
CA VAL A 98 -8.87 9.37 -5.77
C VAL A 98 -7.68 9.75 -4.90
N PHE A 99 -7.63 9.26 -3.65
CA PHE A 99 -6.50 9.52 -2.76
C PHE A 99 -5.19 8.99 -3.35
N GLN A 100 -5.15 7.73 -3.79
CA GLN A 100 -3.94 7.14 -4.38
C GLN A 100 -3.50 7.87 -5.65
N ARG A 101 -4.45 8.29 -6.50
CA ARG A 101 -4.16 9.04 -7.72
C ARG A 101 -3.50 10.38 -7.40
N LEU A 102 -4.09 11.16 -6.50
CA LEU A 102 -3.57 12.48 -6.13
C LEU A 102 -2.27 12.37 -5.33
N TYR A 103 -2.17 11.40 -4.42
CA TYR A 103 -0.98 11.17 -3.60
C TYR A 103 0.30 10.93 -4.43
N ARG A 104 0.16 10.39 -5.65
CA ARG A 104 1.28 10.11 -6.56
C ARG A 104 1.75 11.34 -7.34
N LYS A 105 0.95 12.41 -7.40
CA LYS A 105 1.26 13.62 -8.15
C LYS A 105 2.09 14.60 -7.32
N ARG A 106 2.99 15.33 -7.98
CA ARG A 106 3.63 16.54 -7.44
C ARG A 106 2.66 17.72 -7.49
N PRO A 107 2.82 18.75 -6.64
CA PRO A 107 1.93 19.91 -6.64
C PRO A 107 1.75 20.59 -8.00
N PHE A 108 2.82 20.64 -8.82
CA PHE A 108 2.77 21.24 -10.16
C PHE A 108 2.10 20.35 -11.23
N GLU A 109 1.88 19.06 -10.95
CA GLU A 109 1.17 18.12 -11.84
C GLU A 109 -0.35 18.11 -11.60
N MET A 110 -0.81 18.80 -10.54
CA MET A 110 -2.22 18.91 -10.18
C MET A 110 -2.81 20.19 -10.76
N ASN A 111 -3.98 20.08 -11.39
CA ASN A 111 -4.78 21.26 -11.74
C ASN A 111 -5.48 21.84 -10.50
N GLU A 112 -6.13 23.01 -10.64
CA GLU A 112 -6.79 23.70 -9.52
C GLU A 112 -7.85 22.85 -8.79
N GLN A 113 -8.64 22.07 -9.54
CA GLN A 113 -9.67 21.20 -8.95
C GLN A 113 -9.05 20.05 -8.15
N GLU A 114 -7.99 19.44 -8.68
CA GLU A 114 -7.23 18.39 -8.02
C GLU A 114 -6.51 18.91 -6.78
N GLN A 115 -5.95 20.12 -6.83
CA GLN A 115 -5.31 20.76 -5.68
C GLN A 115 -6.31 21.02 -4.55
N LYS A 116 -7.51 21.52 -4.89
CA LYS A 116 -8.58 21.73 -3.91
C LYS A 116 -9.01 20.40 -3.27
N LEU A 117 -9.29 19.39 -4.09
CA LEU A 117 -9.67 18.07 -3.60
C LEU A 117 -8.57 17.42 -2.76
N TRP A 118 -7.30 17.62 -3.14
CA TRP A 118 -6.17 17.18 -2.34
C TRP A 118 -6.14 17.88 -0.98
N GLN A 119 -6.34 19.19 -0.93
CA GLN A 119 -6.42 19.93 0.34
C GLN A 119 -7.55 19.38 1.22
N ASP A 120 -8.74 19.17 0.66
CA ASP A 120 -9.88 18.59 1.39
C ASP A 120 -9.52 17.20 1.95
N LEU A 121 -8.90 16.32 1.14
CA LEU A 121 -8.46 15.00 1.59
C LEU A 121 -7.43 15.06 2.72
N VAL A 122 -6.43 15.94 2.64
CA VAL A 122 -5.39 16.08 3.69
C VAL A 122 -5.96 16.63 5.00
N THR A 123 -7.06 17.40 4.96
CA THR A 123 -7.71 17.86 6.20
C THR A 123 -8.42 16.74 6.95
N VAL A 124 -8.89 15.72 6.23
CA VAL A 124 -9.71 14.64 6.80
C VAL A 124 -8.87 13.38 7.08
N ILE A 125 -7.89 13.07 6.23
CA ILE A 125 -7.05 11.87 6.32
C ILE A 125 -5.73 12.22 7.02
N ASP A 126 -5.34 11.42 8.01
CA ASP A 126 -3.99 11.49 8.57
C ASP A 126 -2.95 10.93 7.58
N VAL A 127 -2.45 11.82 6.71
CA VAL A 127 -1.45 11.48 5.69
C VAL A 127 -0.10 11.10 6.31
N HIS A 128 0.24 11.66 7.48
CA HIS A 128 1.49 11.30 8.15
C HIS A 128 1.43 9.86 8.62
N LEU A 129 0.36 9.50 9.32
CA LEU A 129 0.16 8.13 9.75
C LEU A 129 0.12 7.17 8.55
N TYR A 130 -0.66 7.50 7.52
CA TYR A 130 -0.72 6.73 6.27
C TYR A 130 0.68 6.44 5.72
N LYS A 131 1.57 7.45 5.66
CA LYS A 131 2.95 7.29 5.18
C LYS A 131 3.78 6.37 6.07
N THR A 132 3.57 6.41 7.37
CA THR A 132 4.35 5.62 8.34
C THR A 132 3.80 4.21 8.58
N THR A 133 2.58 3.90 8.15
CA THR A 133 1.95 2.60 8.37
C THR A 133 1.73 1.81 7.09
N THR A 134 1.55 2.47 5.94
CA THR A 134 1.29 1.77 4.67
C THR A 134 2.57 1.13 4.15
N PRO A 135 2.62 -0.19 3.95
CA PRO A 135 3.81 -0.86 3.44
C PRO A 135 4.23 -0.33 2.06
N LEU A 136 5.52 -0.13 1.87
CA LEU A 136 6.09 0.22 0.58
C LEU A 136 6.15 -1.02 -0.30
N VAL A 137 5.47 -0.98 -1.44
CA VAL A 137 5.57 -2.04 -2.46
C VAL A 137 6.63 -1.63 -3.47
N VAL A 138 7.76 -2.31 -3.45
CA VAL A 138 8.90 -2.04 -4.34
C VAL A 138 9.22 -3.27 -5.18
N ARG A 139 9.77 -3.02 -6.36
CA ARG A 139 10.32 -4.07 -7.21
C ARG A 139 11.83 -4.10 -7.01
N GLU A 140 12.35 -5.26 -6.63
CA GLU A 140 13.77 -5.44 -6.37
C GLU A 140 14.35 -6.63 -7.12
N VAL A 141 15.63 -6.52 -7.44
CA VAL A 141 16.41 -7.60 -8.03
C VAL A 141 17.39 -8.12 -6.99
N GLY A 142 17.45 -9.43 -6.87
CA GLY A 142 18.34 -10.09 -5.92
C GLY A 142 18.90 -11.39 -6.45
N GLN A 143 19.99 -11.85 -5.83
CA GLN A 143 20.64 -13.11 -6.14
C GLN A 143 20.36 -14.15 -5.05
N ILE A 144 19.90 -15.33 -5.45
CA ILE A 144 19.65 -16.45 -4.54
C ILE A 144 20.97 -17.07 -4.10
N SER A 145 21.08 -17.37 -2.81
CA SER A 145 22.20 -18.10 -2.24
C SER A 145 21.71 -19.20 -1.31
N TYR A 146 22.42 -20.32 -1.33
CA TYR A 146 22.13 -21.47 -0.49
C TYR A 146 23.05 -21.44 0.73
N GLY A 147 22.57 -21.99 1.83
CA GLY A 147 23.37 -22.23 3.03
C GLY A 147 23.98 -23.64 3.00
N MET A 148 24.05 -24.28 4.17
CA MET A 148 24.49 -25.68 4.28
C MET A 148 23.45 -26.69 3.77
N ILE A 149 22.22 -26.26 3.51
CA ILE A 149 21.10 -27.10 3.07
C ILE A 149 20.87 -26.87 1.56
N SER A 150 20.44 -27.92 0.85
CA SER A 150 20.10 -27.89 -0.58
C SER A 150 18.79 -27.16 -0.90
N ARG A 151 18.58 -25.98 -0.29
CA ARG A 151 17.43 -25.11 -0.57
C ARG A 151 17.84 -23.64 -0.48
N PRO A 152 17.11 -22.74 -1.17
CA PRO A 152 17.28 -21.31 -1.01
C PRO A 152 17.28 -20.92 0.47
N TYR A 153 18.32 -20.22 0.89
CA TYR A 153 18.49 -19.79 2.28
C TYR A 153 18.50 -18.28 2.42
N ARG A 154 19.02 -17.57 1.41
CA ARG A 154 19.19 -16.12 1.49
C ARG A 154 19.08 -15.48 0.11
N ILE A 155 18.45 -14.30 0.07
CA ILE A 155 18.48 -13.40 -1.08
C ILE A 155 19.44 -12.25 -0.77
N LYS A 156 20.37 -11.98 -1.67
CA LYS A 156 21.20 -10.78 -1.66
C LYS A 156 20.63 -9.78 -2.65
N TRP A 157 19.96 -8.75 -2.15
CA TRP A 157 19.36 -7.71 -2.99
C TRP A 157 20.46 -6.80 -3.55
N LEU A 158 20.29 -6.32 -4.79
CA LEU A 158 21.22 -5.35 -5.40
C LEU A 158 21.24 -4.01 -4.66
N THR A 159 20.19 -3.73 -3.90
CA THR A 159 20.10 -2.59 -2.96
C THR A 159 21.05 -2.72 -1.77
N GLY A 160 21.77 -3.84 -1.63
CA GLY A 160 22.71 -4.13 -0.53
C GLY A 160 22.05 -4.83 0.66
N TYR A 161 20.71 -4.91 0.68
CA TYR A 161 20.00 -5.64 1.73
C TYR A 161 20.17 -7.15 1.58
N ASN A 162 20.14 -7.82 2.73
CA ASN A 162 20.23 -9.26 2.80
C ASN A 162 19.00 -9.81 3.51
N TYR A 163 18.33 -10.75 2.87
CA TYR A 163 17.12 -11.38 3.41
C TYR A 163 17.36 -12.87 3.67
N ILE A 164 17.12 -13.32 4.91
CA ILE A 164 17.15 -14.75 5.26
C ILE A 164 15.77 -15.31 4.98
N ILE A 165 15.71 -16.33 4.12
CA ILE A 165 14.47 -16.94 3.66
C ILE A 165 13.89 -17.80 4.78
N ASP A 166 12.68 -17.46 5.22
CA ASP A 166 11.82 -18.34 5.99
C ASP A 166 10.86 -19.08 5.03
N PRO A 167 11.01 -20.40 4.82
CA PRO A 167 10.19 -21.16 3.88
C PRO A 167 8.68 -21.07 4.11
N ASN A 168 8.24 -20.72 5.33
CA ASN A 168 6.82 -20.61 5.66
C ASN A 168 6.22 -19.24 5.35
N ARG A 169 7.06 -18.25 4.99
CA ARG A 169 6.66 -16.84 4.81
C ARG A 169 6.97 -16.30 3.41
N VAL A 170 7.31 -17.19 2.48
CA VAL A 170 7.71 -16.83 1.11
C VAL A 170 6.88 -17.60 0.09
N PRO A 171 6.73 -17.05 -1.12
CA PRO A 171 6.07 -17.75 -2.22
C PRO A 171 6.76 -19.08 -2.53
N PRO A 172 6.02 -20.17 -2.80
CA PRO A 172 6.59 -21.48 -3.13
C PRO A 172 7.56 -21.45 -4.31
N GLU A 173 7.34 -20.54 -5.26
CA GLU A 173 8.19 -20.31 -6.43
C GLU A 173 9.62 -20.02 -6.00
N LEU A 174 9.82 -19.26 -4.91
CA LEU A 174 11.15 -18.94 -4.38
C LEU A 174 11.93 -20.20 -4.01
N MET A 175 11.25 -21.21 -3.46
CA MET A 175 11.87 -22.44 -2.98
C MET A 175 12.37 -23.35 -4.10
N SER A 176 11.94 -23.11 -5.35
CA SER A 176 12.39 -23.83 -6.54
C SER A 176 13.61 -23.20 -7.22
N MET A 177 14.03 -22.01 -6.78
CA MET A 177 15.12 -21.25 -7.40
C MET A 177 16.49 -21.84 -7.09
N LYS A 178 17.45 -21.69 -8.00
CA LYS A 178 18.80 -22.24 -7.89
C LYS A 178 19.79 -21.26 -7.26
N THR A 179 20.85 -21.76 -6.64
CA THR A 179 21.98 -20.94 -6.16
C THR A 179 22.56 -20.11 -7.30
N GLY A 180 22.82 -18.83 -7.03
CA GLY A 180 23.39 -17.88 -7.99
C GLY A 180 22.37 -17.30 -8.98
N GLN A 181 21.15 -17.83 -9.03
CA GLN A 181 20.09 -17.34 -9.90
C GLN A 181 19.64 -15.95 -9.46
N TYR A 182 19.48 -15.05 -10.44
CA TYR A 182 18.87 -13.76 -10.21
C TYR A 182 17.35 -13.86 -10.27
N VAL A 183 16.72 -13.11 -9.39
CA VAL A 183 15.26 -13.00 -9.30
C VAL A 183 14.84 -11.55 -9.28
N GLU A 184 13.70 -11.27 -9.89
CA GLU A 184 12.95 -10.04 -9.70
C GLU A 184 11.80 -10.36 -8.77
N ALA A 185 11.67 -9.59 -7.68
CA ALA A 185 10.63 -9.78 -6.68
C ALA A 185 9.85 -8.49 -6.45
N VAL A 186 8.57 -8.65 -6.16
CA VAL A 186 7.75 -7.60 -5.57
C VAL A 186 7.80 -7.77 -4.06
N VAL A 187 8.36 -6.80 -3.37
CA VAL A 187 8.65 -6.86 -1.94
C VAL A 187 7.85 -5.77 -1.22
N LYS A 188 7.19 -6.13 -0.12
CA LYS A 188 6.62 -5.18 0.83
C LYS A 188 7.67 -4.86 1.89
N ARG A 189 7.92 -3.57 2.11
CA ARG A 189 8.81 -3.07 3.16
C ARG A 189 8.07 -2.21 4.15
N ASP A 190 8.57 -2.23 5.38
CA ASP A 190 8.19 -1.27 6.40
C ASP A 190 8.59 0.14 5.93
N PRO A 191 7.66 1.11 5.94
CA PRO A 191 7.92 2.42 5.35
C PRO A 191 8.92 3.28 6.12
N VAL A 192 9.20 2.96 7.39
CA VAL A 192 10.11 3.74 8.25
C VAL A 192 11.49 3.10 8.32
N THR A 193 11.53 1.79 8.61
CA THR A 193 12.77 1.02 8.79
C THR A 193 13.29 0.41 7.50
N HIS A 194 12.49 0.43 6.43
CA HIS A 194 12.74 -0.26 5.16
C HIS A 194 13.01 -1.75 5.31
N ARG A 195 12.70 -2.37 6.46
CA ARG A 195 12.84 -3.80 6.65
C ARG A 195 11.82 -4.53 5.78
N GLU A 196 12.26 -5.63 5.21
CA GLU A 196 11.39 -6.49 4.41
C GLU A 196 10.32 -7.13 5.32
N LEU A 197 9.05 -6.95 4.94
CA LEU A 197 7.89 -7.53 5.63
C LEU A 197 7.46 -8.83 4.96
N GLU A 198 7.42 -8.82 3.62
CA GLU A 198 6.87 -9.91 2.80
C GLU A 198 7.43 -9.86 1.37
N ILE A 199 7.78 -11.02 0.82
CA ILE A 199 7.97 -11.20 -0.63
C ILE A 199 6.62 -11.60 -1.22
N VAL A 200 6.00 -10.71 -1.99
CA VAL A 200 4.66 -10.93 -2.55
C VAL A 200 4.72 -11.87 -3.75
N SER A 201 5.71 -11.66 -4.62
CA SER A 201 5.93 -12.50 -5.79
C SER A 201 7.39 -12.49 -6.17
N VAL A 202 7.82 -13.57 -6.81
CA VAL A 202 9.19 -13.72 -7.31
C VAL A 202 9.17 -14.42 -8.66
N LYS A 203 10.02 -13.98 -9.58
CA LYS A 203 10.24 -14.66 -10.85
C LYS A 203 11.73 -14.72 -11.17
N PRO A 204 12.20 -15.80 -11.83
CA PRO A 204 13.57 -15.87 -12.25
C PRO A 204 13.81 -14.87 -13.39
N ILE A 205 14.99 -14.27 -13.41
CA ILE A 205 15.41 -13.39 -14.50
C ILE A 205 16.81 -13.77 -14.98
N SER A 206 17.06 -13.54 -16.26
CA SER A 206 18.41 -13.53 -16.81
C SER A 206 18.98 -12.14 -16.57
N PHE A 207 19.84 -12.02 -15.57
CA PHE A 207 20.51 -10.77 -15.23
C PHE A 207 22.01 -10.96 -15.35
N HIS A 208 22.64 -10.12 -16.17
CA HIS A 208 24.07 -10.09 -16.39
C HIS A 208 24.59 -8.77 -15.83
N LEU A 209 25.43 -8.85 -14.79
CA LEU A 209 26.20 -7.68 -14.36
C LEU A 209 27.37 -7.54 -15.33
N PRO A 210 27.53 -6.38 -16.00
CA PRO A 210 28.67 -6.17 -16.87
C PRO A 210 29.95 -6.32 -16.06
N ASN A 211 30.93 -7.02 -16.63
CA ASN A 211 32.26 -7.07 -16.03
C ASN A 211 32.94 -5.69 -16.14
N GLU A 212 34.08 -5.49 -15.47
CA GLU A 212 34.76 -4.18 -15.43
C GLU A 212 35.11 -3.63 -16.83
N GLN A 213 35.47 -4.50 -17.77
CA GLN A 213 35.78 -4.10 -19.15
C GLN A 213 34.52 -3.71 -19.92
N GLU A 214 33.42 -4.46 -19.75
CA GLU A 214 32.12 -4.15 -20.34
C GLU A 214 31.54 -2.86 -19.78
N ALA A 215 31.63 -2.65 -18.45
CA ALA A 215 31.19 -1.43 -17.80
C ALA A 215 31.98 -0.21 -18.31
N LYS A 216 33.30 -0.35 -18.44
CA LYS A 216 34.17 0.68 -19.01
C LYS A 216 33.79 0.98 -20.47
N ARG A 217 33.56 -0.06 -21.28
CA ARG A 217 33.13 0.10 -22.67
C ARG A 217 31.78 0.81 -22.77
N ILE A 218 30.79 0.41 -21.97
CA ILE A 218 29.47 1.07 -21.93
C ILE A 218 29.63 2.55 -21.58
N TRP A 219 30.48 2.87 -20.61
CA TRP A 219 30.73 4.25 -20.21
C TRP A 219 31.42 5.07 -21.32
N GLU A 220 32.39 4.48 -22.01
CA GLU A 220 33.10 5.11 -23.13
C GLU A 220 32.22 5.27 -24.38
N GLU A 221 31.26 4.36 -24.60
CA GLU A 221 30.32 4.37 -25.73
C GLU A 221 29.02 5.15 -25.42
N MET A 222 28.83 5.65 -24.19
CA MET A 222 27.65 6.45 -23.85
C MET A 222 27.68 7.75 -24.68
N PRO A 223 26.63 8.03 -25.48
CA PRO A 223 26.58 9.26 -26.24
C PRO A 223 26.60 10.45 -25.29
N ALA A 224 27.42 11.46 -25.62
CA ALA A 224 27.38 12.73 -24.91
C ALA A 224 25.95 13.29 -25.03
N ALA A 225 25.36 13.68 -23.90
CA ALA A 225 24.08 14.35 -23.93
C ALA A 225 24.27 15.74 -24.56
N ASP A 226 23.76 15.92 -25.77
CA ASP A 226 23.55 17.24 -26.37
C ASP A 226 22.43 17.92 -25.60
N LEU A 227 22.78 18.48 -24.45
CA LEU A 227 21.89 19.37 -23.71
C LEU A 227 21.95 20.73 -24.42
N PRO A 228 20.80 21.31 -24.81
CA PRO A 228 20.80 22.69 -25.31
C PRO A 228 21.42 23.58 -24.24
N GLU A 229 22.30 24.50 -24.64
CA GLU A 229 22.82 25.55 -23.77
C GLU A 229 21.65 26.43 -23.31
N GLY A 230 20.99 26.02 -22.22
CA GLY A 230 20.00 26.82 -21.54
C GLY A 230 20.72 28.00 -20.90
N GLY A 231 20.60 29.18 -21.52
CA GLY A 231 20.97 30.43 -20.88
C GLY A 231 20.22 30.56 -19.55
N TRP A 232 20.97 30.78 -18.48
CA TRP A 232 20.41 31.23 -17.21
C TRP A 232 20.16 32.74 -17.31
N ASP A 233 19.20 33.13 -18.15
CA ASP A 233 18.69 34.51 -18.19
C ASP A 233 17.48 34.67 -17.25
#